data_AF-A0A2V1HUX4-F1
#
_entry.id   AF-A0A2V1HUX4-F1
#
_cell.length_a   1.000
_cell.length_b   1.000
_cell.length_c   1.000
_cell.angle_alpha   90.00
_cell.angle_beta   90.00
_cell.angle_gamma   90.00
#
_symmetry.space_group_name_H-M   'P 1'
#
loop_
_entity.id
_entity.type
_entity.pdbx_description
1 polymer ?
#
loop_
_entity_poly.entity_id
_entity_poly.type
_entity_poly.pdbx_seq_one_letter_code
_entity_poly.pdbx_strand_id
1 'polypeptide(L)'
;MTAGRIRISEAAALLGVSDDTIRRWGESGRIEIDRTTPGPATVDGAALASLAVSAAEESTSATLAAGGTSSARNRLAGIVTRVVKDTVMAQVELQAGPFRLVSLMSREAADELGLEVGSIAVASVKATNVVVDLPR
;
A
#
# COMPACT_ATOMS: atom_id res chain seq x y z
N MET A 1 -21.25 -1.52 13.63
CA MET A 1 -20.06 -1.83 14.45
C MET A 1 -19.23 -0.56 14.49
N THR A 2 -19.15 0.12 15.63
CA THR A 2 -18.34 1.35 15.75
C THR A 2 -16.88 0.95 15.63
N ALA A 3 -16.19 1.43 14.59
CA ALA A 3 -14.75 1.23 14.48
C ALA A 3 -14.05 1.88 15.68
N GLY A 4 -12.94 1.30 16.14
CA GLY A 4 -12.19 1.87 17.27
C GLY A 4 -11.72 3.29 16.97
N ARG A 5 -11.53 4.10 18.03
CA ARG A 5 -10.84 5.39 17.93
C ARG A 5 -9.35 5.16 17.70
N ILE A 6 -8.79 5.79 16.67
CA ILE A 6 -7.38 5.64 16.27
C ILE A 6 -6.66 6.96 16.54
N ARG A 7 -5.47 6.90 17.15
CA ARG A 7 -4.66 8.11 17.40
C ARG A 7 -4.19 8.72 16.08
N ILE A 8 -4.05 10.04 16.00
CA ILE A 8 -3.56 10.72 14.78
C ILE A 8 -2.24 10.13 14.27
N SER A 9 -1.27 9.87 15.15
CA SER A 9 0.04 9.33 14.75
C SER A 9 -0.08 7.92 14.15
N GLU A 10 -1.02 7.13 14.65
CA GLU A 10 -1.29 5.79 14.15
C GLU A 10 -2.05 5.84 12.82
N ALA A 11 -3.03 6.74 12.70
CA ALA A 11 -3.72 7.02 11.44
C ALA A 11 -2.75 7.48 10.35
N ALA A 12 -1.82 8.37 10.69
CA ALA A 12 -0.78 8.86 9.78
C ALA A 12 0.12 7.72 9.29
N ALA A 13 0.58 6.86 10.22
CA ALA A 13 1.37 5.68 9.88
C ALA A 13 0.61 4.69 8.99
N LEU A 14 -0.67 4.42 9.27
CA LEU A 14 -1.53 3.54 8.48
C LEU A 14 -1.73 4.05 7.05
N LEU A 15 -1.82 5.37 6.87
CA LEU A 15 -2.00 6.00 5.56
C LEU A 15 -0.68 6.35 4.86
N GLY A 16 0.47 6.13 5.49
CA GLY A 16 1.78 6.49 4.93
C GLY A 16 1.99 7.99 4.74
N VAL A 17 1.37 8.82 5.57
CA VAL A 17 1.46 10.30 5.54
C VAL A 17 1.99 10.85 6.87
N SER A 18 2.22 12.17 6.94
CA SER A 18 2.62 12.81 8.20
C SER A 18 1.42 13.11 9.12
N ASP A 19 1.65 13.17 10.43
CA ASP A 19 0.66 13.63 11.43
C ASP A 19 0.06 15.00 11.06
N ASP A 20 0.88 15.90 10.51
CA ASP A 20 0.45 17.21 10.05
C ASP A 20 -0.56 17.12 8.90
N THR A 21 -0.39 16.14 8.00
CA THR A 21 -1.33 15.91 6.89
C THR A 21 -2.71 15.54 7.42
N ILE A 22 -2.77 14.65 8.43
CA ILE A 22 -4.03 14.27 9.08
C ILE A 22 -4.67 15.48 9.78
N ARG A 23 -3.88 16.31 10.48
CA ARG A 23 -4.38 17.53 11.13
C ARG A 23 -4.98 18.52 10.12
N ARG A 24 -4.28 18.76 9.01
CA ARG A 24 -4.76 19.62 7.91
C ARG A 24 -6.03 19.07 7.25
N TRP A 25 -6.18 17.76 7.14
CA TRP A 25 -7.44 17.15 6.69
C TRP A 25 -8.58 17.36 7.69
N GLY A 26 -8.28 17.38 8.99
CA GLY A 26 -9.26 17.76 10.01
C GLY A 26 -9.71 19.22 9.91
N GLU A 27 -8.76 20.13 9.71
CA GLU A 27 -9.04 21.56 9.54
C GLU A 27 -9.86 21.87 8.28
N SER A 28 -9.63 21.11 7.20
CA SER A 28 -10.41 21.24 5.97
C SER A 28 -11.74 20.49 5.98
N GLY A 29 -12.08 19.78 7.07
CA GLY A 29 -13.32 19.02 7.20
C GLY A 29 -13.36 17.70 6.41
N ARG A 30 -12.22 17.22 5.89
CA ARG A 30 -12.14 15.90 5.21
C ARG A 30 -12.24 14.72 6.18
N ILE A 31 -11.92 14.91 7.45
CA ILE A 31 -12.08 13.91 8.51
C ILE A 31 -12.38 14.59 9.85
N GLU A 32 -13.26 14.01 10.65
CA GLU A 32 -13.54 14.54 11.99
C GLU A 32 -12.46 14.09 12.98
N ILE A 33 -11.87 15.06 13.69
CA ILE A 33 -10.87 14.81 14.74
C ILE A 33 -11.52 15.03 16.10
N ASP A 34 -11.60 13.96 16.89
CA ASP A 34 -12.07 14.00 18.26
C ASP A 34 -10.94 14.45 19.20
N ARG A 35 -11.23 15.53 19.95
CA ARG A 35 -10.36 16.11 20.98
C ARG A 35 -11.08 16.22 22.33
N THR A 36 -12.24 15.59 22.47
CA THR A 36 -13.14 15.75 23.62
C THR A 36 -12.64 15.04 24.87
N THR A 37 -11.82 14.01 24.72
CA THR A 37 -11.25 13.23 25.82
C THR A 37 -9.83 13.73 26.14
N PRO A 38 -9.44 13.85 27.43
CA PRO A 38 -8.07 14.13 27.80
C PRO A 38 -7.11 13.09 27.20
N GLY A 39 -6.20 13.53 26.34
CA GLY A 39 -5.24 12.65 25.67
C GLY A 39 -4.89 13.08 24.25
N PRO A 40 -4.16 12.24 23.49
CA PRO A 40 -3.88 12.47 22.09
C PRO A 40 -5.18 12.52 21.28
N ALA A 41 -5.27 13.46 20.33
CA ALA A 41 -6.39 13.53 19.43
C ALA A 41 -6.57 12.23 18.63
N THR A 42 -7.82 11.85 18.40
CA THR A 42 -8.20 10.60 17.74
C THR A 42 -9.15 10.84 16.58
N VAL A 43 -9.23 9.88 15.66
CA VAL A 43 -10.21 9.84 14.58
C VAL A 43 -11.03 8.57 14.67
N ASP A 44 -12.28 8.60 14.18
CA ASP A 44 -13.07 7.39 14.02
C ASP A 44 -12.46 6.50 12.93
N GLY A 45 -12.29 5.20 13.22
CA GLY A 45 -11.64 4.28 12.30
C GLY A 45 -12.42 4.04 11.00
N ALA A 46 -13.75 4.14 11.02
CA ALA A 46 -14.57 3.98 9.82
C ALA A 46 -14.46 5.23 8.93
N ALA A 47 -14.50 6.42 9.54
CA ALA A 47 -14.24 7.68 8.84
C ALA A 47 -12.83 7.68 8.20
N LEU A 48 -11.82 7.21 8.94
CA LEU A 48 -10.46 7.08 8.42
C LEU A 48 -10.38 6.11 7.24
N ALA A 49 -11.04 4.95 7.33
CA ALA A 49 -11.08 3.96 6.25
C ALA A 49 -11.77 4.53 4.99
N SER A 50 -12.90 5.23 5.14
CA SER A 50 -13.57 5.89 4.02
C SER A 50 -12.70 6.97 3.36
N LEU A 51 -11.97 7.74 4.16
CA LEU A 51 -11.02 8.74 3.63
C LEU A 51 -9.84 8.07 2.90
N ALA A 52 -9.34 6.95 3.42
CA ALA A 52 -8.24 6.21 2.79
C ALA A 52 -8.60 5.77 1.36
N VAL A 53 -9.83 5.28 1.17
CA VAL A 53 -10.33 4.85 -0.14
C VAL A 53 -10.40 6.03 -1.11
N SER A 54 -11.00 7.16 -0.70
CA SER A 54 -11.14 8.32 -1.60
C SER A 54 -9.79 8.95 -1.95
N ALA A 55 -8.85 9.03 -1.01
CA ALA A 55 -7.50 9.51 -1.26
C ALA A 55 -6.71 8.59 -2.22
N ALA A 56 -6.91 7.28 -2.13
CA ALA A 56 -6.30 6.31 -3.03
C ALA A 56 -6.85 6.41 -4.46
N GLU A 57 -8.15 6.68 -4.62
CA GLU A 57 -8.77 6.89 -5.94
C GLU A 57 -8.24 8.16 -6.62
N GLU A 58 -8.09 9.26 -5.88
CA GLU A 58 -7.48 10.50 -6.39
C GLU A 58 -6.04 10.25 -6.90
N SER A 59 -5.25 9.51 -6.13
CA SER A 59 -3.85 9.16 -6.48
C SER A 59 -3.76 8.15 -7.64
N THR A 60 -4.67 7.19 -7.67
CA THR A 60 -4.75 6.15 -8.71
C THR A 60 -5.21 6.74 -10.03
N SER A 61 -6.16 7.68 -10.03
CA SER A 61 -6.62 8.35 -11.25
C SER A 61 -5.49 9.14 -11.92
N ALA A 62 -4.63 9.79 -11.12
CA ALA A 62 -3.40 10.43 -11.61
C ALA A 62 -2.40 9.42 -12.20
N THR A 63 -2.36 8.19 -11.69
CA THR A 63 -1.45 7.12 -12.14
C THR A 63 -2.00 6.34 -13.36
N LEU A 64 -3.30 6.06 -13.41
CA LEU A 64 -3.97 5.34 -14.50
C LEU A 64 -4.07 6.16 -15.78
N ALA A 65 -4.07 7.49 -15.68
CA ALA A 65 -3.84 8.37 -16.84
C ALA A 65 -2.54 8.02 -17.59
N ALA A 66 -1.59 7.33 -16.93
CA ALA A 66 -0.33 6.86 -17.51
C ALA A 66 -0.30 5.37 -17.93
N GLY A 67 -1.43 4.64 -17.92
CA GLY A 67 -1.57 3.39 -18.69
C GLY A 67 -2.15 2.16 -17.98
N GLY A 68 -3.31 1.70 -18.47
CA GLY A 68 -3.73 0.30 -18.52
C GLY A 68 -4.81 -0.15 -17.52
N THR A 69 -5.90 -0.76 -18.02
CA THR A 69 -6.94 -1.44 -17.26
C THR A 69 -6.52 -2.88 -16.92
N SER A 70 -5.79 -3.06 -15.82
CA SER A 70 -5.46 -4.40 -15.26
C SER A 70 -6.37 -4.75 -14.08
N SER A 71 -6.75 -6.02 -13.96
CA SER A 71 -7.47 -6.54 -12.76
C SER A 71 -6.56 -6.68 -11.53
N ALA A 72 -5.24 -6.61 -11.72
CA ALA A 72 -4.28 -6.47 -10.63
C ALA A 72 -4.26 -5.00 -10.17
N ARG A 73 -5.04 -4.70 -9.12
CA ARG A 73 -5.16 -3.35 -8.56
C ARG A 73 -3.96 -2.91 -7.74
N ASN A 74 -3.26 -3.84 -7.11
CA ASN A 74 -2.07 -3.52 -6.32
C ASN A 74 -0.84 -3.63 -7.22
N ARG A 75 -0.33 -2.49 -7.68
CA ARG A 75 0.90 -2.40 -8.49
C ARG A 75 1.96 -1.63 -7.72
N LEU A 76 3.05 -2.30 -7.39
CA LEU A 76 4.14 -1.73 -6.60
C LEU A 76 5.40 -1.74 -7.46
N ALA A 77 5.81 -0.55 -7.92
CA ALA A 77 7.07 -0.39 -8.63
C ALA A 77 8.24 -0.49 -7.64
N GLY A 78 9.30 -1.16 -8.06
CA GLY A 78 10.47 -1.37 -7.24
C GLY A 78 11.69 -1.79 -8.05
N ILE A 79 12.79 -2.03 -7.34
CA ILE A 79 14.03 -2.56 -7.91
C ILE A 79 14.23 -4.01 -7.46
N VAL A 80 14.63 -4.88 -8.37
CA VAL A 80 14.96 -6.26 -8.06
C VAL A 80 16.24 -6.29 -7.24
N THR A 81 16.20 -6.89 -6.05
CA THR A 81 17.34 -6.96 -5.13
C THR A 81 17.95 -8.36 -5.04
N ARG A 82 17.19 -9.41 -5.39
CA ARG A 82 17.67 -10.79 -5.42
C ARG A 82 16.88 -11.63 -6.42
N VAL A 83 17.57 -12.52 -7.12
CA VAL A 83 16.97 -13.52 -8.00
C VAL A 83 17.62 -14.87 -7.69
N VAL A 84 16.82 -15.87 -7.34
CA VAL A 84 17.24 -17.25 -7.15
C VAL A 84 16.44 -18.11 -8.10
N LYS A 85 17.10 -18.86 -8.99
CA LYS A 85 16.47 -19.74 -9.97
C LYS A 85 16.86 -21.18 -9.67
N ASP A 86 15.88 -22.07 -9.58
CA ASP A 86 16.10 -23.51 -9.52
C ASP A 86 15.87 -24.15 -10.91
N THR A 87 15.44 -25.41 -10.99
CA THR A 87 15.13 -26.05 -12.27
C THR A 87 13.81 -25.58 -12.89
N VAL A 88 12.78 -25.29 -12.09
CA VAL A 88 11.40 -25.00 -12.56
C VAL A 88 10.87 -23.66 -12.05
N MET A 89 11.31 -23.24 -10.87
CA MET A 89 10.84 -22.06 -10.16
C MET A 89 11.95 -21.01 -10.03
N ALA A 90 11.52 -19.78 -9.86
CA ALA A 90 12.34 -18.65 -9.49
C ALA A 90 11.71 -17.91 -8.32
N GLN A 91 12.56 -17.52 -7.38
CA GLN A 91 12.26 -16.56 -6.34
C GLN A 91 12.88 -15.21 -6.73
N VAL A 92 12.03 -14.20 -6.87
CA VAL A 92 12.44 -12.83 -7.19
C VAL A 92 12.06 -11.91 -6.04
N GLU A 93 13.00 -11.08 -5.60
CA GLU A 93 12.78 -10.09 -4.54
C GLU A 93 12.81 -8.69 -5.10
N LEU A 94 11.79 -7.90 -4.75
CA LEU A 94 11.70 -6.49 -5.10
C LEU A 94 11.71 -5.64 -3.82
N GLN A 95 12.47 -4.55 -3.85
CA GLN A 95 12.32 -3.45 -2.91
C GLN A 95 11.40 -2.39 -3.54
N ALA A 96 10.20 -2.21 -2.97
CA ALA A 96 9.20 -1.25 -3.42
C ALA A 96 8.90 -0.25 -2.28
N GLY A 97 9.55 0.91 -2.30
CA GLY A 97 9.51 1.85 -1.18
C GLY A 97 10.02 1.20 0.12
N PRO A 98 9.28 1.25 1.24
CA PRO A 98 9.67 0.60 2.49
C PRO A 98 9.40 -0.92 2.50
N PHE A 99 8.74 -1.46 1.47
CA PHE A 99 8.27 -2.85 1.46
C PHE A 99 9.20 -3.76 0.66
N ARG A 100 9.55 -4.91 1.24
CA ARG A 100 10.19 -6.02 0.52
C ARG A 100 9.13 -7.01 0.07
N LEU A 101 9.05 -7.23 -1.24
CA LEU A 101 8.11 -8.15 -1.88
C LEU A 101 8.88 -9.36 -2.39
N VAL A 102 8.32 -10.55 -2.21
CA VAL A 102 8.87 -11.81 -2.75
C VAL A 102 7.85 -12.43 -3.67
N SER A 103 8.25 -12.67 -4.92
CA SER A 103 7.46 -13.39 -5.90
C SER A 103 8.06 -14.76 -6.15
N LEU A 104 7.20 -15.78 -6.14
CA LEU A 104 7.50 -17.09 -6.68
C LEU A 104 6.83 -17.20 -8.05
N MET A 105 7.63 -17.46 -9.08
CA MET A 105 7.19 -17.63 -10.46
C MET A 105 7.97 -18.76 -11.13
N SER A 106 7.60 -19.16 -12.34
CA SER A 106 8.41 -20.14 -13.06
C SER A 106 9.76 -19.54 -13.43
N ARG A 107 10.76 -20.40 -13.58
CA ARG A 107 12.08 -20.02 -14.08
C ARG A 107 11.96 -19.38 -15.45
N GLU A 108 11.17 -19.98 -16.34
CA GLU A 108 10.97 -19.50 -17.71
C GLU A 108 10.42 -18.07 -17.71
N ALA A 109 9.43 -17.76 -16.86
CA ALA A 109 8.88 -16.41 -16.77
C ALA A 109 9.92 -15.38 -16.31
N ALA A 110 10.76 -15.75 -15.33
CA ALA A 110 11.82 -14.87 -14.87
C ALA A 110 12.91 -14.64 -15.93
N ASP A 111 13.21 -15.67 -16.75
CA ASP A 111 14.14 -15.59 -17.87
C ASP A 111 13.56 -14.76 -19.03
N GLU A 112 12.31 -14.99 -19.42
CA GLU A 112 11.60 -14.24 -20.48
C GLU A 112 11.47 -12.75 -20.16
N LEU A 113 11.23 -12.41 -18.89
CA LEU A 113 11.17 -11.03 -18.42
C LEU A 113 12.57 -10.39 -18.27
N GLY A 114 13.65 -11.16 -18.39
CA GLY A 114 15.01 -10.67 -18.20
C GLY A 114 15.28 -10.16 -16.79
N LEU A 115 14.66 -10.77 -15.77
CA LEU A 115 14.78 -10.30 -14.39
C LEU A 115 16.17 -10.62 -13.82
N GLU A 116 16.87 -9.56 -13.43
CA GLU A 116 18.18 -9.60 -12.79
C GLU A 116 18.26 -8.58 -11.65
N VAL A 117 19.28 -8.70 -10.79
CA VAL A 117 19.49 -7.72 -9.71
C VAL A 117 19.75 -6.35 -10.35
N GLY A 118 18.96 -5.35 -9.94
CA GLY A 118 19.01 -4.00 -10.50
C GLY A 118 17.88 -3.67 -11.49
N SER A 119 17.14 -4.66 -11.99
CA SER A 119 16.01 -4.40 -12.89
C SER A 119 14.91 -3.58 -12.19
N ILE A 120 14.36 -2.58 -12.89
CA ILE A 120 13.10 -1.94 -12.47
C ILE A 120 11.95 -2.85 -12.88
N ALA A 121 11.13 -3.23 -11.91
CA ALA A 121 10.00 -4.11 -12.12
C ALA A 121 8.78 -3.66 -11.32
N VAL A 122 7.60 -4.09 -11.75
CA VAL A 122 6.34 -3.81 -11.04
C VAL A 122 5.77 -5.12 -10.53
N ALA A 123 5.74 -5.27 -9.21
CA ALA A 123 4.99 -6.34 -8.59
C ALA A 123 3.50 -6.05 -8.73
N SER A 124 2.75 -6.99 -9.31
CA SER A 124 1.30 -6.88 -9.42
C SER A 124 0.63 -7.98 -8.60
N VAL A 125 -0.26 -7.59 -7.68
CA VAL A 125 -0.98 -8.52 -6.81
C VAL A 125 -2.48 -8.38 -7.08
N LYS A 126 -3.12 -9.51 -7.39
CA LYS A 126 -4.57 -9.57 -7.57
C LYS A 126 -5.27 -9.24 -6.26
N ALA A 127 -6.32 -8.42 -6.30
CA ALA A 127 -7.04 -7.99 -5.10
C ALA A 127 -7.60 -9.18 -4.29
N THR A 128 -7.90 -10.31 -4.93
CA THR A 128 -8.43 -11.53 -4.30
C THR A 128 -7.40 -12.34 -3.52
N ASN A 129 -6.10 -12.00 -3.62
CA ASN A 129 -5.01 -12.75 -2.99
C ASN A 129 -4.44 -12.03 -1.76
N VAL A 130 -5.11 -10.99 -1.28
CA VAL A 130 -4.72 -10.24 -0.08
C VAL A 130 -5.49 -10.79 1.12
N VAL A 131 -4.76 -11.06 2.21
CA VAL A 131 -5.35 -11.41 3.51
C VAL A 131 -5.28 -10.18 4.41
N VAL A 132 -6.37 -9.90 5.13
CA VAL A 132 -6.46 -8.81 6.10
C VAL A 132 -6.58 -9.43 7.49
N ASP A 133 -5.78 -8.95 8.43
CA ASP A 133 -5.82 -9.33 9.84
C ASP A 133 -5.79 -8.06 10.71
N LEU A 134 -6.27 -8.17 11.95
CA LEU A 134 -6.15 -7.09 12.93
C LEU A 134 -4.73 -7.10 13.54
N PRO A 135 -4.14 -5.94 13.84
CA PRO A 135 -2.88 -5.89 14.57
C PRO A 135 -3.04 -6.56 15.95
N ARG A 136 -2.05 -7.37 16.34
CA ARG A 136 -1.94 -7.96 17.68
C ARG A 136 -1.16 -7.07 18.63
#